data_AF-A0A8T7HCJ7-F1
#
_entry.id   AF-A0A8T7HCJ7-F1
#
_cell.length_a   1.000
_cell.length_b   1.000
_cell.length_c   1.000
_cell.angle_alpha   90.00
_cell.angle_beta   90.00
_cell.angle_gamma   90.00
#
_symmetry.space_group_name_H-M   'P 1'
#
loop_
_entity.id
_entity.type
_entity.pdbx_description
1 polymer ?
#
loop_
_entity_poly.entity_id
_entity_poly.type
_entity_poly.pdbx_seq_one_letter_code
_entity_poly.pdbx_strand_id
1 'polypeptide(L)' 'MILSLFFENIRIIPSEEYFQEFTKAQKLIRDQKDVPYVACCIFSKSDGIWTHDSGFLEQNTIKIFTNVDLIKML' A
#
# COMPACT_ATOMS: atom_id res chain seq x y z
N MET A 1 6.19 20.04 -12.64
CA MET A 1 4.98 20.16 -11.79
C MET A 1 5.06 19.07 -10.74
N ILE A 2 4.69 19.29 -9.48
CA ILE A 2 4.89 18.29 -8.42
C ILE A 2 4.26 16.92 -8.73
N LEU A 3 3.22 16.92 -9.55
CA LEU A 3 2.55 15.70 -10.01
C LEU A 3 3.46 14.79 -10.85
N SER A 4 4.43 15.33 -11.60
CA SER A 4 5.32 14.52 -12.45
C SER A 4 6.23 13.61 -11.62
N LEU A 5 6.61 14.03 -10.41
CA LEU A 5 7.42 13.25 -9.48
C LEU A 5 6.74 11.92 -9.06
N PHE A 6 5.41 11.88 -9.00
CA PHE A 6 4.67 10.63 -8.70
C PHE A 6 4.78 9.60 -9.82
N PHE A 7 4.99 10.04 -11.06
CA PHE A 7 5.06 9.16 -12.23
C PHE A 7 6.49 8.82 -12.65
N GLU A 8 7.50 9.48 -12.07
CA GLU A 8 8.91 9.25 -12.41
C GLU A 8 9.49 7.96 -11.80
N ASN A 9 8.94 7.47 -10.68
CA ASN A 9 9.46 6.31 -9.95
C ASN A 9 8.40 5.21 -9.75
N ILE A 10 7.73 4.79 -10.84
CA ILE A 10 6.76 3.69 -10.78
C ILE A 10 7.50 2.36 -10.96
N ARG A 11 7.38 1.48 -9.96
CA ARG A 11 7.76 0.08 -10.07
C ARG A 11 6.51 -0.78 -10.21
N ILE A 12 6.43 -1.56 -11.29
CA ILE A 12 5.40 -2.59 -11.47
C ILE A 12 5.90 -3.86 -10.78
N ILE A 13 5.08 -4.43 -9.89
CA ILE A 13 5.40 -5.67 -9.17
C ILE A 13 4.38 -6.74 -9.60
N PRO A 14 4.84 -7.82 -10.27
CA PRO A 14 4.01 -8.98 -10.59
C PRO A 14 3.45 -9.65 -9.33
N SER A 15 2.24 -10.21 -9.43
CA SER A 15 1.56 -10.84 -8.29
C SER A 15 2.31 -12.04 -7.70
N GLU A 16 3.07 -12.72 -8.55
CA GLU A 16 3.88 -13.88 -8.23
C GLU A 16 5.03 -13.51 -7.27
N GLU A 17 5.56 -12.29 -7.36
CA GLU A 17 6.67 -11.83 -6.53
C GLU A 17 6.29 -11.62 -5.08
N TYR A 18 5.03 -11.25 -4.78
CA TYR A 18 4.58 -10.99 -3.41
C TYR A 18 3.59 -12.05 -2.90
N PHE A 19 3.40 -13.15 -3.63
CA PHE A 19 2.46 -14.20 -3.25
C PHE A 19 2.74 -14.78 -1.86
N GLN A 20 4.02 -14.91 -1.46
CA GLN A 20 4.38 -15.41 -0.13
C GLN A 20 3.86 -14.55 1.03
N GLU A 21 3.56 -13.26 0.80
CA GLU A 21 3.06 -12.35 1.83
C GLU A 21 1.52 -12.40 1.98
N PHE A 22 0.79 -13.09 1.09
CA PHE A 22 -0.68 -13.14 1.13
C PHE A 22 -1.22 -13.69 2.44
N THR A 23 -0.62 -14.75 2.98
CA THR A 23 -1.07 -15.34 4.25
C THR A 23 -0.91 -14.36 5.42
N LYS A 24 0.14 -13.55 5.39
CA LYS A 24 0.36 -12.50 6.39
C LYS A 24 -0.67 -11.37 6.20
N ALA A 25 -0.87 -10.94 4.96
CA ALA A 25 -1.82 -9.88 4.63
C ALA A 25 -3.27 -10.22 5.00
N GLN A 26 -3.73 -11.45 4.75
CA GLN A 26 -5.07 -11.93 5.13
C GLN A 26 -5.34 -11.88 6.65
N LYS A 27 -4.30 -11.88 7.48
CA LYS A 27 -4.45 -11.73 8.93
C LYS A 27 -4.59 -10.28 9.36
N LEU A 28 -4.18 -9.35 8.51
CA LEU A 28 -4.20 -7.92 8.79
C LEU A 28 -5.50 -7.28 8.32
N ILE A 29 -6.00 -7.64 7.13
CA ILE A 29 -7.19 -7.03 6.54
C ILE A 29 -8.27 -8.07 6.23
N ARG A 30 -9.54 -7.70 6.44
CA ARG A 30 -10.68 -8.61 6.28
C ARG A 30 -11.17 -8.71 4.84
N ASP A 31 -11.21 -7.59 4.11
CA ASP A 31 -11.63 -7.62 2.72
C ASP A 31 -10.55 -8.32 1.87
N GLN A 32 -10.95 -9.42 1.24
CA GLN A 32 -10.09 -10.23 0.40
C GLN A 32 -9.59 -9.47 -0.83
N LYS A 33 -10.31 -8.42 -1.27
CA LYS A 33 -9.90 -7.58 -2.39
C LYS A 33 -8.74 -6.65 -2.01
N ASP A 34 -8.56 -6.37 -0.72
CA ASP A 34 -7.52 -5.47 -0.23
C ASP A 34 -6.21 -6.19 0.12
N VAL A 35 -6.29 -7.52 0.32
CA VAL A 35 -5.15 -8.39 0.61
C VAL A 35 -3.97 -8.20 -0.34
N PRO A 36 -4.14 -8.11 -1.68
CA PRO A 36 -3.01 -7.95 -2.59
C PRO A 36 -2.24 -6.65 -2.36
N TYR A 37 -2.91 -5.56 -1.98
CA TYR A 37 -2.26 -4.26 -1.73
C TYR A 37 -1.44 -4.30 -0.43
N VAL A 38 -2.00 -4.92 0.62
CA VAL A 38 -1.31 -5.16 1.89
C VAL A 38 -0.10 -6.07 1.68
N ALA A 39 -0.25 -7.18 0.94
CA ALA A 39 0.82 -8.11 0.63
C ALA A 39 1.94 -7.45 -0.20
N CYS A 40 1.57 -6.70 -1.24
CA CYS A 40 2.51 -5.97 -2.08
C CYS A 40 3.29 -4.94 -1.26
N CYS A 41 2.63 -4.16 -0.40
CA CYS A 41 3.28 -3.17 0.48
C CYS A 41 4.30 -3.79 1.43
N ILE A 42 3.99 -4.97 1.99
CA ILE A 42 4.92 -5.71 2.87
C ILE A 42 6.13 -6.19 2.07
N PHE A 43 5.90 -6.79 0.89
CA PHE A 43 6.95 -7.31 0.03
C PHE A 43 7.89 -6.21 -0.48
N SER A 44 7.33 -5.10 -0.96
CA SER A 44 8.09 -3.95 -1.48
C SER A 44 8.79 -3.15 -0.38
N LYS A 45 8.43 -3.40 0.89
CA LYS A 45 8.88 -2.62 2.05
C LYS A 45 8.56 -1.13 1.90
N SER A 46 7.40 -0.83 1.32
CA SER A 46 6.93 0.54 1.19
C SER A 46 6.60 1.11 2.57
N ASP A 47 6.75 2.43 2.74
CA ASP A 47 6.43 3.12 4.00
C ASP A 47 4.94 3.03 4.36
N GLY A 48 4.08 2.74 3.38
CA GLY A 48 2.66 2.57 3.57
C GLY A 48 1.87 2.54 2.27
N ILE A 49 0.55 2.56 2.40
CA ILE A 49 -0.40 2.58 1.28
C ILE A 49 -1.03 3.97 1.21
N TRP A 50 -0.99 4.59 0.03
CA TRP A 50 -1.73 5.80 -0.25
C TRP A 50 -3.16 5.44 -0.69
N THR A 51 -4.14 5.71 0.16
CA THR A 51 -5.55 5.47 -0.14
C THR A 51 -6.46 6.33 0.73
N HIS A 52 -7.67 6.60 0.25
CA HIS A 52 -8.76 7.19 1.04
C HIS A 52 -9.79 6.14 1.48
N ASP A 53 -9.54 4.86 1.18
CA ASP A 53 -10.41 3.77 1.60
C ASP A 53 -10.23 3.48 3.09
N SER A 54 -11.31 3.69 3.85
CA SER A 54 -11.33 3.46 5.29
C SER A 54 -11.20 1.98 5.69
N GLY A 55 -11.43 1.03 4.76
CA GLY A 55 -11.23 -0.40 5.03
C GLY A 55 -9.79 -0.74 5.42
N PHE A 56 -8.82 0.04 4.94
CA PHE A 56 -7.41 -0.12 5.28
C PHE A 56 -7.04 0.37 6.69
N LEU A 57 -7.95 1.08 7.38
CA LEU A 57 -7.78 1.51 8.77
C LEU A 57 -8.16 0.42 9.79
N GLU A 58 -8.70 -0.71 9.34
CA GLU A 58 -8.98 -1.86 10.22
C GLU A 58 -7.70 -2.51 10.78
N GLN A 59 -6.55 -2.23 10.16
CA GLN A 59 -5.24 -2.74 10.53
C GLN A 59 -4.32 -1.60 11.01
N ASN A 60 -3.40 -1.93 11.93
CA ASN A 60 -2.46 -0.96 12.53
C ASN A 60 -0.98 -1.27 12.21
N THR A 61 -0.72 -2.15 11.23
CA THR A 61 0.63 -2.60 10.87
C THR A 61 1.25 -1.78 9.75
N ILE A 62 0.44 -1.42 8.75
CA ILE A 62 0.83 -0.63 7.59
C ILE A 62 0.28 0.77 7.77
N LYS A 63 1.13 1.78 7.53
CA LYS A 63 0.71 3.18 7.57
C LYS A 63 -0.17 3.49 6.37
N ILE A 64 -1.26 4.21 6.61
CA ILE A 64 -2.13 4.72 5.55
C ILE A 64 -1.86 6.20 5.37
N PHE A 65 -1.63 6.60 4.12
CA PHE A 65 -1.42 7.99 3.73
C PHE A 65 -2.62 8.49 2.96
N THR A 66 -2.99 9.74 3.19
CA THR A 66 -3.94 10.51 2.37
C THR A 66 -3.21 11.47 1.44
N ASN A 67 -3.93 12.09 0.51
CA ASN A 67 -3.37 13.19 -0.28
C ASN A 67 -2.84 14.35 0.58
N VAL A 68 -3.50 14.66 1.70
CA VAL A 68 -3.07 15.70 2.65
C VAL A 68 -1.74 15.33 3.29
N ASP A 69 -1.54 14.06 3.63
CA ASP A 69 -0.26 13.60 4.22
C ASP A 69 0.87 13.72 3.20
N LEU A 70 0.64 13.31 1.96
CA LEU A 70 1.64 13.42 0.90
C LEU A 70 2.01 14.88 0.60
N ILE A 71 1.04 15.78 0.55
CA ILE A 71 1.30 17.21 0.35
C ILE A 71 2.16 17.79 1.47
N LYS A 72 2.00 17.32 2.72
CA LYS A 72 2.83 17.77 3.86
C LYS A 72 4.25 17.19 3.86
N MET A 73 4.50 16.14 3.08
CA MET A 73 5.82 15.51 2.96
C MET A 73 6.67 16.10 1.83
N LEU A 74 6.09 17.00 1.03
CA LEU A 74 6.74 17.78 -0.02
C LEU A 74 7.23 19.12 0.53
#